data_AF-A0A1G9Y6U5-F1
#
_entry.id   AF-A0A1G9Y6U5-F1
#
_cell.length_a   1.000
_cell.length_b   1.000
_cell.length_c   1.000
_cell.angle_alpha   90.00
_cell.angle_beta   90.00
_cell.angle_gamma   90.00
#
_symmetry.space_group_name_H-M   'P 1'
#
loop_
_entity.id
_entity.type
_entity.pdbx_description
1 polymer ?
#
loop_
_entity_poly.entity_id
_entity_poly.type
_entity_poly.pdbx_seq_one_letter_code
_entity_poly.pdbx_strand_id
1 'polypeptide(L)'
;MSAVGEPIAIVGMACRLPGADSVDELWDLLAEGRDATSETPADRFPVDLLHSSEPAPGKIISRRSGYLDGIDRFDAEFFGLSATEADDLDPQQRLLMTTTWEALEDAGIPFEHVAGTRTGVYVGAVRLDYWELAVRRGLTSLTGSLVYNNRSVLSGRLSYTFDLLGPSITLDTACSSSLVAVHLACQSLRAGETTMAIAAGINLKLVPDEDIVLSQIPVLAPDGRCKFGDARADGFAASDGVGVVVLKPLSRARADGDRIRAVLIGSTISNDGASGGSLLAPSVEAHAQMLRWAYENAGVRPADIDYIEAHGTGTPLIDPVEFTALGEVLAEGRPADQPCFVGSIKTNIGHTEGAAGVASLIKTVLCLEHRQVVPSLHFTVPNPAIPWEELPLVVPTRLEPLPDRARPAIAGISGQGISAVNTHLVVREADPVSPGRSEVRSTRNRHLLLLSARTPAALNELVARYVGYLGPGGVGRKHELADICFSAAKRRHHHLHRLAVIAESHDGMVAKLEGGGSTAPEPDSRLMFLAERYLMGRSVEWGNGQRWEGRYVPLPTYPWQNRSHWLTGVGRD
;
A
#
# COMPACT_ATOMS: atom_id res chain seq x y z
N MET A 1 -12.05 26.75 20.33
CA MET A 1 -11.06 25.66 20.28
C MET A 1 -11.72 24.49 19.56
N SER A 2 -11.67 24.43 18.23
CA SER A 2 -12.04 23.17 17.55
C SER A 2 -10.87 22.22 17.77
N ALA A 3 -11.07 21.22 18.62
CA ALA A 3 -10.02 20.23 18.85
C ALA A 3 -9.90 19.39 17.58
N VAL A 4 -8.88 19.68 16.76
CA VAL A 4 -8.41 18.73 15.74
C VAL A 4 -8.24 17.39 16.45
N GLY A 5 -9.02 16.38 16.03
CA GLY A 5 -8.96 15.05 16.62
C GLY A 5 -7.54 14.49 16.57
N GLU A 6 -7.21 13.53 17.43
CA GLU A 6 -5.86 12.95 17.48
C GLU A 6 -5.37 12.56 16.06
N PRO A 7 -4.22 13.10 15.60
CA PRO A 7 -3.65 12.73 14.31
C PRO A 7 -3.26 11.25 14.27
N ILE A 8 -3.37 10.63 13.10
CA ILE A 8 -3.10 9.20 12.92
C ILE A 8 -1.79 9.04 12.14
N ALA A 9 -0.84 8.32 12.71
CA ALA A 9 0.41 7.99 12.05
C ALA A 9 0.24 6.79 11.13
N ILE A 10 0.79 6.89 9.92
CA ILE A 10 1.08 5.73 9.07
C ILE A 10 2.44 5.21 9.50
N VAL A 11 2.48 4.01 10.10
CA VAL A 11 3.72 3.44 10.66
C VAL A 11 4.34 2.36 9.78
N GLY A 12 3.56 1.74 8.91
CA GLY A 12 4.06 0.82 7.89
C GLY A 12 3.13 0.71 6.70
N MET A 13 3.67 0.27 5.58
CA MET A 13 2.94 0.07 4.34
C MET A 13 3.58 -1.00 3.46
N ALA A 14 2.76 -1.69 2.68
CA ALA A 14 3.20 -2.61 1.64
C ALA A 14 2.18 -2.61 0.49
N CYS A 15 2.64 -2.94 -0.72
CA CYS A 15 1.78 -3.05 -1.89
C CYS A 15 2.36 -4.01 -2.91
N ARG A 16 1.46 -4.52 -3.77
CA ARG A 16 1.81 -5.08 -5.07
C ARG A 16 0.90 -4.41 -6.10
N LEU A 17 1.51 -3.76 -7.06
CA LEU A 17 0.84 -3.03 -8.13
C LEU A 17 1.48 -3.45 -9.47
N PRO A 18 0.82 -3.25 -10.62
CA PRO A 18 1.42 -3.55 -11.91
C PRO A 18 2.82 -2.97 -12.03
N GLY A 19 3.80 -3.82 -12.37
CA GLY A 19 5.22 -3.44 -12.49
C GLY A 19 5.99 -3.21 -11.19
N ALA A 20 5.38 -3.41 -10.02
CA ALA A 20 6.03 -3.24 -8.71
C ALA A 20 5.50 -4.22 -7.64
N ASP A 21 6.37 -5.09 -7.12
CA ASP A 21 6.04 -6.06 -6.06
C ASP A 21 6.36 -5.53 -4.64
N SER A 22 6.81 -4.27 -4.55
CA SER A 22 7.10 -3.60 -3.28
C SER A 22 6.95 -2.07 -3.36
N VAL A 23 6.97 -1.40 -2.20
CA VAL A 23 6.91 0.07 -2.12
C VAL A 23 8.15 0.76 -2.69
N ASP A 24 9.31 0.12 -2.59
CA ASP A 24 10.57 0.64 -3.15
C ASP A 24 10.55 0.51 -4.69
N GLU A 25 10.12 -0.63 -5.23
CA GLU A 25 9.93 -0.80 -6.68
C GLU A 25 8.84 0.13 -7.24
N LEU A 26 7.80 0.40 -6.46
CA LEU A 26 6.77 1.37 -6.83
C LEU A 26 7.38 2.77 -6.96
N TRP A 27 8.21 3.18 -6.01
CA TRP A 27 8.89 4.48 -6.10
C TRP A 27 9.73 4.58 -7.37
N ASP A 28 10.55 3.57 -7.66
CA ASP A 28 11.40 3.56 -8.86
C ASP A 28 10.56 3.65 -10.14
N LEU A 29 9.48 2.85 -10.23
CA LEU A 29 8.52 2.89 -11.34
C LEU A 29 7.91 4.28 -11.55
N LEU A 30 7.47 4.93 -10.47
CA LEU A 30 6.84 6.24 -10.52
C LEU A 30 7.84 7.36 -10.83
N ALA A 31 9.01 7.35 -10.20
CA ALA A 31 10.05 8.36 -10.38
C ALA A 31 10.62 8.35 -11.83
N GLU A 32 10.73 7.16 -12.42
CA GLU A 32 11.10 6.99 -13.83
C GLU A 32 9.97 7.31 -14.82
N GLY A 33 8.73 7.47 -14.34
CA GLY A 33 7.58 7.73 -15.18
C GLY A 33 7.20 6.55 -16.08
N ARG A 34 7.28 5.32 -15.57
CA ARG A 34 6.93 4.12 -16.33
C ARG A 34 5.41 3.87 -16.37
N ASP A 35 4.92 3.50 -17.56
CA ASP A 35 3.58 2.96 -17.82
C ASP A 35 3.63 1.44 -17.62
N ALA A 36 2.94 0.96 -16.59
CA ALA A 36 2.92 -0.43 -16.14
C ALA A 36 1.71 -1.22 -16.65
N THR A 37 0.84 -0.60 -17.46
CA THR A 37 -0.21 -1.34 -18.15
C THR A 37 0.42 -2.32 -19.15
N SER A 38 -0.26 -3.43 -19.44
CA SER A 38 0.25 -4.51 -20.28
C SER A 38 -0.89 -5.19 -21.04
N GLU A 39 -0.56 -5.94 -22.09
CA GLU A 39 -1.54 -6.82 -22.74
C GLU A 39 -2.09 -7.82 -21.72
N THR A 40 -3.36 -8.20 -21.88
CA THR A 40 -4.01 -9.20 -21.03
C THR A 40 -3.21 -10.50 -21.05
N PRO A 41 -2.72 -10.99 -19.90
CA PRO A 41 -1.98 -12.24 -19.84
C PRO A 41 -2.83 -13.42 -20.31
N ALA A 42 -2.20 -14.37 -21.00
CA ALA A 42 -2.88 -15.54 -21.58
C ALA A 42 -3.58 -16.41 -20.52
N ASP A 43 -3.07 -16.42 -19.28
CA ASP A 43 -3.61 -17.19 -18.16
C ASP A 43 -4.80 -16.51 -17.45
N ARG A 44 -5.28 -15.35 -17.94
CA ARG A 44 -6.45 -14.65 -17.37
C ARG A 44 -7.76 -15.08 -18.03
N PHE A 45 -7.91 -14.76 -19.31
CA PHE A 45 -9.05 -15.13 -20.14
C PHE A 45 -8.69 -14.90 -21.61
N PRO A 46 -9.35 -15.55 -22.57
CA PRO A 46 -8.99 -15.48 -23.99
C PRO A 46 -9.40 -14.14 -24.62
N VAL A 47 -8.64 -13.08 -24.33
CA VAL A 47 -8.94 -11.70 -24.78
C VAL A 47 -9.05 -11.58 -26.29
N ASP A 48 -8.30 -12.39 -27.05
CA ASP A 48 -8.37 -12.43 -28.52
C ASP A 48 -9.75 -12.77 -29.07
N LEU A 49 -10.49 -13.63 -28.37
CA LEU A 49 -11.85 -14.03 -28.75
C LEU A 49 -12.89 -13.01 -28.31
N LEU A 50 -12.57 -12.19 -27.31
CA LEU A 50 -13.47 -11.25 -26.65
C LEU A 50 -13.27 -9.81 -27.13
N HIS A 51 -12.14 -9.47 -27.73
CA HIS A 51 -11.85 -8.11 -28.17
C HIS A 51 -12.69 -7.68 -29.37
N SER A 52 -13.07 -6.40 -29.39
CA SER A 52 -13.60 -5.67 -30.54
C SER A 52 -13.06 -4.25 -30.51
N SER A 53 -12.66 -3.72 -31.67
CA SER A 53 -12.19 -2.32 -31.77
C SER A 53 -13.31 -1.29 -31.60
N GLU A 54 -14.56 -1.73 -31.71
CA GLU A 54 -15.76 -0.92 -31.53
C GLU A 54 -16.66 -1.54 -30.44
N PRO A 55 -17.43 -0.74 -29.68
CA PRO A 55 -18.38 -1.25 -28.71
C PRO A 55 -19.36 -2.24 -29.36
N ALA A 56 -19.37 -3.47 -28.85
CA ALA A 56 -20.24 -4.53 -29.34
C ALA A 56 -20.69 -5.44 -28.19
N PRO A 57 -21.92 -5.99 -28.22
CA PRO A 57 -22.41 -6.89 -27.19
C PRO A 57 -21.47 -8.09 -26.97
N GLY A 58 -21.12 -8.35 -25.71
CA GLY A 58 -20.26 -9.49 -25.35
C GLY A 58 -18.77 -9.28 -25.67
N LYS A 59 -18.35 -8.06 -26.04
CA LYS A 59 -16.97 -7.74 -26.40
C LYS A 59 -16.32 -6.76 -25.43
N ILE A 60 -15.00 -6.84 -25.34
CA ILE A 60 -14.14 -5.94 -24.58
C ILE A 60 -13.47 -4.95 -25.55
N ILE A 61 -13.49 -3.66 -25.21
CA ILE A 61 -12.95 -2.58 -26.06
C ILE A 61 -11.42 -2.48 -26.02
N SER A 62 -10.79 -2.88 -24.91
CA SER A 62 -9.34 -2.82 -24.71
C SER A 62 -8.75 -4.20 -24.46
N ARG A 63 -7.54 -4.43 -24.98
CA ARG A 63 -6.73 -5.61 -24.67
C ARG A 63 -5.73 -5.35 -23.55
N ARG A 64 -5.55 -4.07 -23.19
CA ARG A 64 -4.50 -3.58 -22.30
C ARG A 64 -5.09 -3.03 -20.99
N SER A 65 -4.52 -3.45 -19.88
CA SER A 65 -4.93 -3.13 -18.49
C SER A 65 -3.72 -3.24 -17.55
N GLY A 66 -3.87 -2.93 -16.26
CA GLY A 66 -2.85 -3.20 -15.26
C GLY A 66 -2.99 -4.61 -14.68
N TYR A 67 -1.96 -5.45 -14.78
CA TYR A 67 -2.00 -6.83 -14.27
C TYR A 67 -0.89 -7.10 -13.26
N LEU A 68 -1.23 -7.89 -12.23
CA LEU A 68 -0.23 -8.49 -11.35
C LEU A 68 0.27 -9.81 -11.92
N ASP A 69 1.57 -10.06 -11.73
CA ASP A 69 2.18 -11.34 -12.06
C ASP A 69 2.00 -12.34 -10.91
N GLY A 70 1.94 -13.64 -11.24
CA GLY A 70 2.01 -14.71 -10.25
C GLY A 70 0.90 -14.68 -9.18
N ILE A 71 -0.31 -14.23 -9.52
CA ILE A 71 -1.44 -14.16 -8.58
C ILE A 71 -1.89 -15.54 -8.05
N ASP A 72 -1.43 -16.62 -8.67
CA ASP A 72 -1.59 -18.00 -8.20
C ASP A 72 -0.56 -18.38 -7.13
N ARG A 73 0.52 -17.61 -6.96
CA ARG A 73 1.65 -17.95 -6.09
C ARG A 73 1.41 -17.55 -4.64
N PHE A 74 1.56 -18.52 -3.73
CA PHE A 74 1.34 -18.29 -2.30
C PHE A 74 2.09 -19.31 -1.42
N ASP A 75 2.56 -18.90 -0.24
CA ASP A 75 3.24 -19.74 0.75
C ASP A 75 2.22 -20.26 1.79
N ALA A 76 1.43 -21.26 1.39
CA ALA A 76 0.34 -21.79 2.21
C ALA A 76 0.79 -22.35 3.57
N GLU A 77 1.93 -23.06 3.60
CA GLU A 77 2.48 -23.67 4.81
C GLU A 77 2.89 -22.61 5.83
N PHE A 78 3.43 -21.48 5.38
CA PHE A 78 3.70 -20.34 6.26
C PHE A 78 2.45 -19.85 6.99
N PHE A 79 1.30 -19.82 6.32
CA PHE A 79 0.04 -19.39 6.94
C PHE A 79 -0.75 -20.53 7.58
N GLY A 80 -0.17 -21.74 7.67
CA GLY A 80 -0.81 -22.90 8.30
C GLY A 80 -1.96 -23.49 7.49
N LEU A 81 -1.99 -23.25 6.18
CA LEU A 81 -3.02 -23.72 5.26
C LEU A 81 -2.54 -24.97 4.53
N SER A 82 -3.46 -25.92 4.32
CA SER A 82 -3.18 -27.06 3.44
C SER A 82 -3.15 -26.62 1.97
N ALA A 83 -2.45 -27.38 1.11
CA ALA A 83 -2.43 -27.07 -0.33
C ALA A 83 -3.84 -27.03 -0.94
N THR A 84 -4.70 -27.99 -0.57
CA THR A 84 -6.10 -28.04 -1.03
C THR A 84 -6.91 -26.85 -0.57
N GLU A 85 -6.73 -26.40 0.68
CA GLU A 85 -7.39 -25.18 1.16
C GLU A 85 -6.90 -23.94 0.41
N ALA A 86 -5.61 -23.85 0.12
CA ALA A 86 -5.02 -22.73 -0.60
C ALA A 86 -5.48 -22.65 -2.07
N ASP A 87 -5.73 -23.80 -2.72
CA ASP A 87 -6.29 -23.85 -4.08
C ASP A 87 -7.71 -23.27 -4.13
N ASP A 88 -8.52 -23.56 -3.11
CA ASP A 88 -9.90 -23.05 -2.99
C ASP A 88 -9.97 -21.59 -2.53
N LEU A 89 -8.87 -21.03 -2.03
CA LEU A 89 -8.83 -19.68 -1.45
C LEU A 89 -8.69 -18.62 -2.55
N ASP A 90 -9.55 -17.60 -2.52
CA ASP A 90 -9.44 -16.44 -3.41
C ASP A 90 -8.01 -15.85 -3.38
N PRO A 91 -7.33 -15.70 -4.53
CA PRO A 91 -6.05 -14.99 -4.65
C PRO A 91 -6.02 -13.64 -3.91
N GLN A 92 -7.15 -12.93 -3.83
CA GLN A 92 -7.30 -11.70 -3.07
C GLN A 92 -6.99 -11.90 -1.58
N GLN A 93 -7.44 -13.00 -0.96
CA GLN A 93 -7.10 -13.32 0.43
C GLN A 93 -5.62 -13.64 0.59
N ARG A 94 -5.05 -14.39 -0.36
CA ARG A 94 -3.64 -14.77 -0.37
C ARG A 94 -2.73 -13.55 -0.41
N LEU A 95 -2.99 -12.65 -1.37
CA LEU A 95 -2.27 -11.38 -1.50
C LEU A 95 -2.45 -10.50 -0.27
N LEU A 96 -3.65 -10.40 0.30
CA LEU A 96 -3.88 -9.63 1.52
C LEU A 96 -3.07 -10.17 2.70
N MET A 97 -3.00 -11.49 2.91
CA MET A 97 -2.22 -12.08 4.01
C MET A 97 -0.72 -11.77 3.87
N THR A 98 -0.16 -12.01 2.69
CA THR A 98 1.26 -11.75 2.39
C THR A 98 1.58 -10.26 2.54
N THR A 99 0.77 -9.39 1.94
CA THR A 99 1.00 -7.93 1.96
C THR A 99 0.78 -7.34 3.36
N THR A 100 -0.13 -7.89 4.16
CA THR A 100 -0.32 -7.48 5.56
C THR A 100 0.89 -7.85 6.41
N TRP A 101 1.46 -9.04 6.22
CA TRP A 101 2.71 -9.42 6.89
C TRP A 101 3.83 -8.45 6.54
N GLU A 102 4.01 -8.13 5.26
CA GLU A 102 5.03 -7.18 4.79
C GLU A 102 4.82 -5.77 5.36
N ALA A 103 3.57 -5.30 5.45
CA ALA A 103 3.26 -3.99 6.04
C ALA A 103 3.59 -3.94 7.55
N LEU A 104 3.39 -5.05 8.27
CA LEU A 104 3.80 -5.18 9.68
C LEU A 104 5.33 -5.24 9.81
N GLU A 105 6.03 -5.94 8.90
CA GLU A 105 7.49 -5.91 8.84
C GLU A 105 8.03 -4.52 8.51
N ASP A 106 7.40 -3.78 7.59
CA ASP A 106 7.74 -2.40 7.26
C ASP A 106 7.52 -1.45 8.45
N ALA A 107 6.47 -1.71 9.25
CA ALA A 107 6.23 -1.02 10.53
C ALA A 107 7.22 -1.40 11.64
N GLY A 108 7.96 -2.50 11.47
CA GLY A 108 8.81 -3.04 12.52
C GLY A 108 8.01 -3.59 13.70
N ILE A 109 6.78 -4.08 13.45
CA ILE A 109 5.89 -4.61 14.47
C ILE A 109 5.87 -6.13 14.34
N PRO A 110 6.50 -6.88 15.26
CA PRO A 110 6.41 -8.33 15.30
C PRO A 110 4.97 -8.81 15.44
N PHE A 111 4.65 -9.93 14.79
CA PHE A 111 3.32 -10.53 14.81
C PHE A 111 2.80 -10.76 16.25
N GLU A 112 3.64 -11.24 17.15
CA GLU A 112 3.32 -11.50 18.55
C GLU A 112 2.92 -10.24 19.34
N HIS A 113 3.23 -9.04 18.85
CA HIS A 113 2.81 -7.79 19.47
C HIS A 113 1.41 -7.35 19.05
N VAL A 114 0.84 -7.95 18.00
CA VAL A 114 -0.50 -7.60 17.50
C VAL A 114 -1.51 -8.71 17.77
N ALA A 115 -1.06 -9.96 17.90
CA ALA A 115 -1.89 -11.09 18.32
C ALA A 115 -2.58 -10.81 19.67
N GLY A 116 -3.88 -11.13 19.76
CA GLY A 116 -4.72 -10.91 20.92
C GLY A 116 -5.02 -9.45 21.24
N THR A 117 -4.61 -8.49 20.40
CA THR A 117 -4.86 -7.06 20.64
C THR A 117 -6.15 -6.60 19.98
N ARG A 118 -6.68 -5.44 20.41
CA ARG A 118 -7.82 -4.75 19.78
C ARG A 118 -7.38 -4.06 18.48
N THR A 119 -6.68 -4.77 17.59
CA THR A 119 -6.30 -4.25 16.27
C THR A 119 -7.44 -4.45 15.30
N GLY A 120 -7.87 -3.37 14.63
CA GLY A 120 -8.96 -3.39 13.65
C GLY A 120 -8.45 -3.68 12.24
N VAL A 121 -9.30 -4.25 11.39
CA VAL A 121 -9.05 -4.58 9.99
C VAL A 121 -10.16 -4.00 9.12
N TYR A 122 -9.80 -3.17 8.15
CA TYR A 122 -10.71 -2.50 7.24
C TYR A 122 -10.25 -2.73 5.81
N VAL A 123 -11.03 -3.46 5.01
CA VAL A 123 -10.66 -3.86 3.65
C VAL A 123 -11.67 -3.29 2.64
N GLY A 124 -11.18 -2.48 1.71
CA GLY A 124 -11.94 -2.10 0.52
C GLY A 124 -11.79 -3.15 -0.59
N ALA A 125 -12.91 -3.70 -1.06
CA ALA A 125 -12.91 -4.69 -2.14
C ALA A 125 -14.22 -4.64 -2.92
N VAL A 126 -14.13 -4.78 -4.24
CA VAL A 126 -15.27 -4.67 -5.16
C VAL A 126 -15.54 -5.97 -5.92
N ARG A 127 -14.50 -6.71 -6.34
CA ARG A 127 -14.64 -7.92 -7.17
C ARG A 127 -14.89 -9.17 -6.33
N LEU A 128 -15.58 -10.15 -6.92
CA LEU A 128 -15.90 -11.45 -6.32
C LEU A 128 -15.62 -12.60 -7.31
N ASP A 129 -14.67 -12.38 -8.22
CA ASP A 129 -14.47 -13.20 -9.42
C ASP A 129 -14.16 -14.66 -9.12
N TYR A 130 -13.42 -14.95 -8.05
CA TYR A 130 -13.02 -16.32 -7.74
C TYR A 130 -14.21 -17.19 -7.32
N TRP A 131 -15.16 -16.59 -6.59
CA TRP A 131 -16.44 -17.23 -6.31
C TRP A 131 -17.23 -17.46 -7.60
N GLU A 132 -17.27 -16.49 -8.52
CA GLU A 132 -17.94 -16.66 -9.82
C GLU A 132 -17.32 -17.79 -10.65
N LEU A 133 -15.98 -17.86 -10.71
CA LEU A 133 -15.24 -18.94 -11.35
C LEU A 133 -15.61 -20.29 -10.75
N ALA A 134 -15.73 -20.39 -9.43
CA ALA A 134 -16.14 -21.61 -8.77
C ALA A 134 -17.58 -22.01 -9.11
N VAL A 135 -18.51 -21.06 -9.16
CA VAL A 135 -19.92 -21.30 -9.51
C VAL A 135 -20.09 -21.74 -10.97
N ARG A 136 -19.32 -21.16 -11.90
CA ARG A 136 -19.39 -21.48 -13.35
C ARG A 136 -18.98 -22.92 -13.69
N ARG A 137 -18.30 -23.63 -12.79
CA ARG A 137 -17.96 -25.06 -12.95
C ARG A 137 -19.16 -26.00 -12.80
N GLY A 138 -20.26 -25.50 -12.25
CA GLY A 138 -21.49 -26.26 -12.04
C GLY A 138 -21.75 -26.59 -10.57
N LEU A 139 -23.02 -26.85 -10.24
CA LEU A 139 -23.46 -27.04 -8.85
C LEU A 139 -22.81 -28.25 -8.16
N THR A 140 -22.38 -29.25 -8.92
CA THR A 140 -21.75 -30.47 -8.40
C THR A 140 -20.30 -30.29 -7.98
N SER A 141 -19.62 -29.22 -8.43
CA SER A 141 -18.27 -28.88 -7.98
C SER A 141 -18.26 -27.94 -6.77
N LEU A 142 -19.44 -27.54 -6.27
CA LEU A 142 -19.53 -26.68 -5.09
C LEU A 142 -19.24 -27.49 -3.83
N THR A 143 -18.17 -27.14 -3.14
CA THR A 143 -17.77 -27.69 -1.86
C THR A 143 -18.06 -26.71 -0.73
N GLY A 144 -18.10 -27.18 0.51
CA GLY A 144 -18.28 -26.32 1.68
C GLY A 144 -17.18 -25.27 1.83
N SER A 145 -15.96 -25.52 1.31
CA SER A 145 -14.83 -24.58 1.34
C SER A 145 -15.11 -23.28 0.58
N LEU A 146 -16.01 -23.29 -0.42
CA LEU A 146 -16.31 -22.06 -1.17
C LEU A 146 -16.95 -20.96 -0.32
N VAL A 147 -17.52 -21.28 0.85
CA VAL A 147 -18.00 -20.27 1.79
C VAL A 147 -16.90 -19.27 2.18
N TYR A 148 -15.64 -19.70 2.16
CA TYR A 148 -14.48 -18.86 2.46
C TYR A 148 -14.22 -17.79 1.40
N ASN A 149 -14.86 -17.84 0.23
CA ASN A 149 -14.71 -16.82 -0.81
C ASN A 149 -15.75 -15.71 -0.73
N ASN A 150 -16.59 -15.66 0.32
CA ASN A 150 -17.45 -14.50 0.57
C ASN A 150 -16.58 -13.26 0.88
N ARG A 151 -16.99 -12.08 0.40
CA ARG A 151 -16.25 -10.82 0.61
C ARG A 151 -15.94 -10.55 2.09
N SER A 152 -16.87 -10.84 3.00
CA SER A 152 -16.65 -10.62 4.45
C SER A 152 -15.45 -11.41 5.01
N VAL A 153 -15.05 -12.49 4.33
CA VAL A 153 -13.91 -13.31 4.72
C VAL A 153 -12.58 -12.62 4.37
N LEU A 154 -12.53 -11.58 3.53
CA LEU A 154 -11.29 -10.84 3.25
C LEU A 154 -10.71 -10.23 4.52
N SER A 155 -11.50 -9.41 5.24
CA SER A 155 -11.08 -8.87 6.55
C SER A 155 -11.05 -9.95 7.63
N GLY A 156 -12.02 -10.88 7.62
CA GLY A 156 -12.09 -11.97 8.60
C GLY A 156 -10.88 -12.90 8.57
N ARG A 157 -10.34 -13.18 7.38
CA ARG A 157 -9.13 -13.99 7.18
C ARG A 157 -7.92 -13.31 7.79
N LEU A 158 -7.76 -11.99 7.60
CA LEU A 158 -6.68 -11.25 8.25
C LEU A 158 -6.84 -11.27 9.77
N SER A 159 -8.04 -11.00 10.29
CA SER A 159 -8.29 -11.06 11.74
C SER A 159 -7.99 -12.45 12.31
N TYR A 160 -8.36 -13.52 11.61
CA TYR A 160 -8.07 -14.89 12.03
C TYR A 160 -6.58 -15.21 11.97
N THR A 161 -5.94 -14.99 10.82
CA THR A 161 -4.53 -15.31 10.58
C THR A 161 -3.61 -14.57 11.55
N PHE A 162 -3.95 -13.32 11.87
CA PHE A 162 -3.14 -12.46 12.73
C PHE A 162 -3.69 -12.33 14.18
N ASP A 163 -4.69 -13.13 14.57
CA ASP A 163 -5.32 -13.10 15.90
C ASP A 163 -5.71 -11.69 16.38
N LEU A 164 -6.42 -10.94 15.52
CA LEU A 164 -6.78 -9.54 15.76
C LEU A 164 -8.21 -9.44 16.26
N LEU A 165 -8.40 -8.82 17.43
CA LEU A 165 -9.68 -8.79 18.15
C LEU A 165 -10.46 -7.48 18.00
N GLY A 166 -10.01 -6.56 17.14
CA GLY A 166 -10.72 -5.32 16.83
C GLY A 166 -11.83 -5.51 15.77
N PRO A 167 -12.47 -4.41 15.33
CA PRO A 167 -13.44 -4.46 14.25
C PRO A 167 -12.84 -5.09 12.98
N SER A 168 -13.58 -5.96 12.31
CA SER A 168 -13.15 -6.61 11.06
C SER A 168 -14.20 -6.39 9.99
N ILE A 169 -13.92 -5.48 9.06
CA ILE A 169 -14.90 -4.96 8.11
C ILE A 169 -14.33 -5.05 6.69
N THR A 170 -15.08 -5.71 5.82
CA THR A 170 -14.93 -5.58 4.37
C THR A 170 -16.06 -4.72 3.85
N LEU A 171 -15.75 -3.73 3.01
CA LEU A 171 -16.73 -2.77 2.50
C LEU A 171 -16.56 -2.51 1.00
N ASP A 172 -17.67 -2.10 0.39
CA ASP A 172 -17.78 -1.78 -1.03
C ASP A 172 -18.48 -0.42 -1.18
N THR A 173 -17.68 0.60 -1.49
CA THR A 173 -18.14 1.90 -1.99
C THR A 173 -17.58 2.14 -3.39
N ALA A 174 -17.48 1.07 -4.19
CA ALA A 174 -16.82 1.05 -5.48
C ALA A 174 -15.35 1.56 -5.42
N CYS A 175 -14.97 2.45 -6.32
CA CYS A 175 -13.61 2.95 -6.48
C CYS A 175 -13.05 3.74 -5.28
N SER A 176 -13.90 4.18 -4.34
CA SER A 176 -13.47 4.87 -3.10
C SER A 176 -13.24 3.92 -1.91
N SER A 177 -13.50 2.62 -2.06
CA SER A 177 -13.57 1.64 -0.96
C SER A 177 -12.35 1.66 -0.04
N SER A 178 -11.12 1.66 -0.57
CA SER A 178 -9.93 1.66 0.29
C SER A 178 -9.66 2.99 1.00
N LEU A 179 -10.07 4.15 0.46
CA LEU A 179 -10.00 5.41 1.22
C LEU A 179 -11.06 5.45 2.32
N VAL A 180 -12.26 4.94 2.05
CA VAL A 180 -13.31 4.77 3.07
C VAL A 180 -12.81 3.84 4.19
N ALA A 181 -12.12 2.74 3.84
CA ALA A 181 -11.49 1.85 4.82
C ALA A 181 -10.46 2.58 5.70
N VAL A 182 -9.59 3.41 5.11
CA VAL A 182 -8.64 4.26 5.86
C VAL A 182 -9.37 5.27 6.75
N HIS A 183 -10.43 5.90 6.26
CA HIS A 183 -11.24 6.83 7.04
C HIS A 183 -11.86 6.14 8.27
N LEU A 184 -12.53 5.00 8.08
CA LEU A 184 -13.15 4.24 9.18
C LEU A 184 -12.11 3.75 10.19
N ALA A 185 -10.94 3.30 9.72
CA ALA A 185 -9.82 2.96 10.58
C ALA A 185 -9.38 4.16 11.45
N CYS A 186 -9.27 5.36 10.86
CA CYS A 186 -8.95 6.58 11.60
C CYS A 186 -10.03 6.93 12.63
N GLN A 187 -11.32 6.79 12.28
CA GLN A 187 -12.42 7.06 13.22
C GLN A 187 -12.40 6.09 14.40
N SER A 188 -12.22 4.78 14.14
CA SER A 188 -12.15 3.77 15.19
C SER A 188 -10.97 3.98 16.14
N LEU A 189 -9.82 4.41 15.61
CA LEU A 189 -8.65 4.79 16.41
C LEU A 189 -8.93 6.00 17.30
N ARG A 190 -9.55 7.06 16.75
CA ARG A 190 -9.92 8.27 17.51
C ARG A 190 -10.99 8.00 18.56
N ALA A 191 -11.90 7.07 18.28
CA ALA A 191 -12.94 6.63 19.22
C ALA A 191 -12.39 5.69 20.31
N GLY A 192 -11.17 5.16 20.16
CA GLY A 192 -10.56 4.22 21.10
C GLY A 192 -11.15 2.80 21.05
N GLU A 193 -11.96 2.50 20.04
CA GLU A 193 -12.48 1.16 19.76
C GLU A 193 -11.33 0.20 19.41
N THR A 194 -10.36 0.71 18.66
CA THR A 194 -9.15 -0.01 18.27
C THR A 194 -7.88 0.70 18.71
N THR A 195 -6.81 -0.06 18.94
CA THR A 195 -5.51 0.46 19.39
C THR A 195 -4.48 0.64 18.28
N MET A 196 -4.72 -0.04 17.15
CA MET A 196 -3.95 -0.04 15.92
C MET A 196 -4.90 -0.51 14.82
N ALA A 197 -4.79 -0.02 13.60
CA ALA A 197 -5.64 -0.48 12.51
C ALA A 197 -4.82 -0.87 11.29
N ILE A 198 -5.27 -1.93 10.62
CA ILE A 198 -4.82 -2.32 9.29
C ILE A 198 -5.93 -1.88 8.33
N ALA A 199 -5.58 -0.95 7.44
CA ALA A 199 -6.47 -0.53 6.35
C ALA A 199 -5.87 -1.02 5.02
N ALA A 200 -6.70 -1.66 4.20
CA ALA A 200 -6.26 -2.30 2.99
C ALA A 200 -7.24 -2.08 1.83
N GLY A 201 -6.75 -2.29 0.63
CA GLY A 201 -7.53 -2.37 -0.59
C GLY A 201 -7.01 -3.49 -1.47
N ILE A 202 -7.91 -4.23 -2.10
CA ILE A 202 -7.59 -5.31 -3.03
C ILE A 202 -8.50 -5.24 -4.25
N ASN A 203 -7.91 -5.49 -5.41
CA ASN A 203 -8.64 -5.72 -6.65
C ASN A 203 -7.91 -6.76 -7.49
N LEU A 204 -8.64 -7.76 -7.98
CA LEU A 204 -8.12 -8.69 -8.98
C LEU A 204 -9.18 -8.94 -10.04
N LYS A 205 -8.71 -8.96 -11.28
CA LYS A 205 -9.50 -9.23 -12.47
C LYS A 205 -9.22 -10.64 -12.96
N LEU A 206 -10.14 -11.54 -12.64
CA LEU A 206 -10.01 -12.97 -12.97
C LEU A 206 -10.97 -13.40 -14.07
N VAL A 207 -12.05 -12.64 -14.31
CA VAL A 207 -13.03 -12.91 -15.37
C VAL A 207 -13.26 -11.67 -16.26
N PRO A 208 -13.69 -11.85 -17.53
CA PRO A 208 -13.87 -10.75 -18.48
C PRO A 208 -15.18 -9.96 -18.29
N ASP A 209 -16.09 -10.44 -17.43
CA ASP A 209 -17.49 -10.03 -17.44
C ASP A 209 -17.72 -8.54 -17.17
N GLU A 210 -17.04 -7.96 -16.19
CA GLU A 210 -17.18 -6.54 -15.88
C GLU A 210 -16.58 -5.68 -17.00
N ASP A 211 -15.45 -6.07 -17.58
CA ASP A 211 -14.90 -5.39 -18.76
C ASP A 211 -15.85 -5.40 -19.94
N ILE A 212 -16.55 -6.51 -20.18
CA ILE A 212 -17.55 -6.61 -21.24
C ILE A 212 -18.69 -5.61 -20.99
N VAL A 213 -19.18 -5.53 -19.73
CA VAL A 213 -20.24 -4.59 -19.34
C VAL A 213 -19.77 -3.14 -19.46
N LEU A 214 -18.60 -2.82 -18.92
CA LEU A 214 -18.03 -1.49 -18.95
C LEU A 214 -17.63 -1.06 -20.36
N SER A 215 -17.33 -1.98 -21.27
CA SER A 215 -17.11 -1.69 -22.69
C SER A 215 -18.37 -1.23 -23.43
N GLN A 216 -19.56 -1.41 -22.85
CA GLN A 216 -20.82 -0.92 -23.42
C GLN A 216 -21.13 0.54 -23.05
N ILE A 217 -20.33 1.15 -22.17
CA ILE A 217 -20.44 2.55 -21.78
C ILE A 217 -19.08 3.24 -21.97
N PRO A 218 -19.02 4.57 -22.20
CA PRO A 218 -17.78 5.26 -22.54
C PRO A 218 -16.92 5.55 -21.30
N VAL A 219 -16.50 4.49 -20.59
CA VAL A 219 -15.69 4.59 -19.36
C VAL A 219 -14.35 3.87 -19.45
N LEU A 220 -14.22 2.86 -20.33
CA LEU A 220 -12.95 2.19 -20.59
C LEU A 220 -12.22 2.81 -21.77
N ALA A 221 -10.93 3.11 -21.57
CA ALA A 221 -10.07 3.64 -22.62
C ALA A 221 -9.70 2.52 -23.61
N PRO A 222 -9.95 2.66 -24.93
CA PRO A 222 -9.62 1.65 -25.93
C PRO A 222 -8.12 1.31 -26.02
N ASP A 223 -7.26 2.26 -25.69
CA ASP A 223 -5.79 2.08 -25.65
C ASP A 223 -5.28 1.57 -24.29
N GLY A 224 -6.17 1.32 -23.33
CA GLY A 224 -5.83 0.80 -22.01
C GLY A 224 -4.99 1.77 -21.18
N ARG A 225 -5.23 3.08 -21.27
CA ARG A 225 -4.49 4.10 -20.49
C ARG A 225 -5.40 5.14 -19.86
N CYS A 226 -5.10 5.51 -18.61
CA CYS A 226 -5.73 6.65 -17.95
C CYS A 226 -5.02 7.95 -18.35
N LYS A 227 -5.67 8.80 -19.14
CA LYS A 227 -5.09 10.05 -19.69
C LYS A 227 -5.56 11.29 -18.92
N PHE A 228 -5.28 11.31 -17.61
CA PHE A 228 -5.81 12.32 -16.67
C PHE A 228 -5.50 13.76 -17.08
N GLY A 229 -6.55 14.55 -17.31
CA GLY A 229 -6.47 15.96 -17.69
C GLY A 229 -6.05 16.22 -19.14
N ASP A 230 -5.73 15.20 -19.93
CA ASP A 230 -5.35 15.36 -21.33
C ASP A 230 -6.58 15.48 -22.25
N ALA A 231 -6.45 16.18 -23.37
CA ALA A 231 -7.51 16.32 -24.37
C ALA A 231 -7.96 15.00 -25.00
N ARG A 232 -7.14 13.94 -24.87
CA ARG A 232 -7.43 12.57 -25.32
C ARG A 232 -8.04 11.68 -24.22
N ALA A 233 -8.42 12.25 -23.07
CA ALA A 233 -9.15 11.54 -22.03
C ALA A 233 -10.43 10.88 -22.61
N ASP A 234 -10.46 9.55 -22.63
CA ASP A 234 -11.51 8.73 -23.24
C ASP A 234 -11.93 7.54 -22.36
N GLY A 235 -11.45 7.48 -21.13
CA GLY A 235 -11.72 6.38 -20.21
C GLY A 235 -10.53 6.02 -19.32
N PHE A 236 -10.70 4.96 -18.53
CA PHE A 236 -9.64 4.38 -17.72
C PHE A 236 -9.24 2.98 -18.21
N ALA A 237 -8.07 2.52 -17.79
CA ALA A 237 -7.65 1.13 -17.90
C ALA A 237 -7.99 0.41 -16.59
N ALA A 238 -8.70 -0.70 -16.60
CA ALA A 238 -8.91 -1.48 -15.37
C ALA A 238 -7.57 -2.04 -14.85
N SER A 239 -7.46 -2.34 -13.55
CA SER A 239 -6.21 -2.87 -13.00
C SER A 239 -6.38 -3.78 -11.79
N ASP A 240 -5.49 -4.76 -11.69
CA ASP A 240 -5.18 -5.50 -10.46
C ASP A 240 -4.40 -4.61 -9.47
N GLY A 241 -4.49 -4.90 -8.17
CA GLY A 241 -3.62 -4.29 -7.17
C GLY A 241 -3.99 -4.61 -5.73
N VAL A 242 -3.00 -4.61 -4.85
CA VAL A 242 -3.18 -4.71 -3.40
C VAL A 242 -2.32 -3.65 -2.69
N GLY A 243 -2.89 -3.02 -1.68
CA GLY A 243 -2.16 -2.13 -0.79
C GLY A 243 -2.64 -2.26 0.64
N VAL A 244 -1.71 -2.13 1.59
CA VAL A 244 -1.97 -2.21 3.02
C VAL A 244 -1.21 -1.10 3.73
N VAL A 245 -1.87 -0.40 4.66
CA VAL A 245 -1.26 0.56 5.58
C VAL A 245 -1.56 0.19 7.03
N VAL A 246 -0.57 0.35 7.90
CA VAL A 246 -0.69 0.15 9.34
C VAL A 246 -0.77 1.51 10.03
N LEU A 247 -1.83 1.70 10.81
CA LEU A 247 -2.22 2.99 11.38
C LEU A 247 -2.22 2.93 12.91
N LYS A 248 -1.67 3.97 13.55
CA LYS A 248 -1.69 4.14 15.01
C LYS A 248 -2.01 5.58 15.38
N PRO A 249 -2.59 5.85 16.57
CA PRO A 249 -2.66 7.21 17.06
C PRO A 249 -1.23 7.77 17.16
N LEU A 250 -1.00 9.00 16.69
CA LEU A 250 0.36 9.56 16.57
C LEU A 250 1.10 9.58 17.92
N SER A 251 0.38 9.84 19.01
CA SER A 251 0.94 9.83 20.36
C SER A 251 1.50 8.44 20.72
N ARG A 252 0.78 7.38 20.37
CA ARG A 252 1.17 5.99 20.60
C ARG A 252 2.30 5.55 19.68
N ALA A 253 2.26 5.91 18.39
CA ALA A 253 3.35 5.62 17.46
C ALA A 253 4.69 6.20 17.97
N ARG A 254 4.65 7.43 18.51
CA ARG A 254 5.82 8.07 19.15
C ARG A 254 6.25 7.34 20.42
N ALA A 255 5.31 6.98 21.29
CA ALA A 255 5.60 6.27 22.53
C ALA A 255 6.23 4.89 22.28
N ASP A 256 5.76 4.19 21.24
CA ASP A 256 6.25 2.88 20.85
C ASP A 256 7.54 2.96 20.00
N GLY A 257 8.02 4.17 19.69
CA GLY A 257 9.25 4.40 18.92
C GLY A 257 9.17 3.92 17.48
N ASP A 258 7.98 3.96 16.89
CA ASP A 258 7.75 3.55 15.51
C ASP A 258 8.30 4.59 14.54
N ARG A 259 8.65 4.14 13.34
CA ARG A 259 8.89 5.06 12.23
C ARG A 259 7.53 5.62 11.80
N ILE A 260 7.43 6.94 11.76
CA ILE A 260 6.25 7.64 11.21
C ILE A 260 6.59 7.96 9.76
N ARG A 261 5.91 7.33 8.81
CA ARG A 261 6.08 7.59 7.38
C ARG A 261 5.36 8.87 6.95
N ALA A 262 4.13 9.05 7.42
CA ALA A 262 3.35 10.27 7.26
C ALA A 262 2.26 10.35 8.34
N VAL A 263 1.55 11.48 8.40
CA VAL A 263 0.50 11.73 9.39
C VAL A 263 -0.81 12.11 8.70
N LEU A 264 -1.85 11.30 8.88
CA LEU A 264 -3.23 11.61 8.51
C LEU A 264 -3.79 12.62 9.52
N ILE A 265 -4.02 13.85 9.06
CA ILE A 265 -4.47 14.96 9.89
C ILE A 265 -5.97 15.26 9.71
N GLY A 266 -6.57 14.83 8.60
CA GLY A 266 -8.01 14.95 8.38
C GLY A 266 -8.53 13.97 7.34
N SER A 267 -9.82 13.71 7.35
CA SER A 267 -10.51 12.94 6.32
C SER A 267 -12.01 13.18 6.37
N THR A 268 -12.68 12.98 5.23
CA THR A 268 -14.13 13.12 5.08
C THR A 268 -14.65 12.07 4.11
N ILE A 269 -15.84 11.54 4.39
CA ILE A 269 -16.68 10.80 3.43
C ILE A 269 -17.93 11.63 3.18
N SER A 270 -18.37 11.71 1.93
CA SER A 270 -19.59 12.40 1.52
C SER A 270 -20.26 11.67 0.34
N ASN A 271 -21.37 12.20 -0.16
CA ASN A 271 -22.05 11.66 -1.33
C ASN A 271 -22.57 12.80 -2.21
N ASP A 272 -22.61 12.62 -3.53
CA ASP A 272 -23.14 13.64 -4.44
C ASP A 272 -24.64 13.90 -4.24
N GLY A 273 -25.36 12.96 -3.63
CA GLY A 273 -26.82 13.02 -3.49
C GLY A 273 -27.47 13.15 -4.87
N ALA A 274 -28.40 14.10 -5.02
CA ALA A 274 -29.07 14.35 -6.30
C ALA A 274 -28.40 15.43 -7.16
N SER A 275 -27.26 15.99 -6.72
CA SER A 275 -26.69 17.22 -7.32
C SER A 275 -26.15 17.02 -8.74
N GLY A 276 -25.72 15.81 -9.11
CA GLY A 276 -25.28 15.48 -10.47
C GLY A 276 -26.42 15.21 -11.47
N GLY A 277 -27.68 15.18 -11.03
CA GLY A 277 -28.84 14.89 -11.89
C GLY A 277 -29.02 13.41 -12.30
N SER A 278 -28.03 12.56 -12.05
CA SER A 278 -28.08 11.10 -12.17
C SER A 278 -27.12 10.47 -11.17
N LEU A 279 -27.36 9.22 -10.76
CA LEU A 279 -26.49 8.49 -9.83
C LEU A 279 -25.04 8.39 -10.31
N LEU A 280 -24.82 8.32 -11.63
CA LEU A 280 -23.50 8.15 -12.25
C LEU A 280 -22.84 9.47 -12.64
N ALA A 281 -23.54 10.60 -12.48
CA ALA A 281 -23.05 11.90 -12.90
C ALA A 281 -22.33 12.59 -11.74
N PRO A 282 -21.06 13.00 -11.90
CA PRO A 282 -20.31 13.67 -10.84
C PRO A 282 -20.82 15.10 -10.62
N SER A 283 -20.49 15.69 -9.46
CA SER A 283 -20.95 17.03 -9.07
C SER A 283 -19.81 17.91 -8.56
N VAL A 284 -19.61 19.06 -9.23
CA VAL A 284 -18.61 20.06 -8.84
C VAL A 284 -18.89 20.56 -7.42
N GLU A 285 -20.15 20.89 -7.11
CA GLU A 285 -20.57 21.41 -5.81
C GLU A 285 -20.31 20.41 -4.68
N ALA A 286 -20.68 19.13 -4.89
CA ALA A 286 -20.47 18.09 -3.90
C ALA A 286 -18.97 17.81 -3.67
N HIS A 287 -18.17 17.79 -4.74
CA HIS A 287 -16.72 17.63 -4.65
C HIS A 287 -16.08 18.82 -3.91
N ALA A 288 -16.45 20.05 -4.25
CA ALA A 288 -15.94 21.25 -3.57
C ALA A 288 -16.31 21.24 -2.07
N GLN A 289 -17.54 20.84 -1.74
CA GLN A 289 -17.98 20.73 -0.35
C GLN A 289 -17.22 19.64 0.42
N MET A 290 -16.97 18.48 -0.20
CA MET A 290 -16.14 17.42 0.37
C MET A 290 -14.74 17.93 0.73
N LEU A 291 -14.10 18.65 -0.21
CA LEU A 291 -12.77 19.22 -0.01
C LEU A 291 -12.76 20.21 1.17
N ARG A 292 -13.74 21.13 1.22
CA ARG A 292 -13.87 22.09 2.33
C ARG A 292 -14.03 21.39 3.68
N TRP A 293 -14.90 20.38 3.77
CA TRP A 293 -15.06 19.60 4.99
C TRP A 293 -13.78 18.86 5.39
N ALA A 294 -13.04 18.29 4.43
CA ALA A 294 -11.79 17.62 4.72
C ALA A 294 -10.71 18.57 5.26
N TYR A 295 -10.61 19.78 4.70
CA TYR A 295 -9.67 20.80 5.16
C TYR A 295 -10.08 21.40 6.52
N GLU A 296 -11.38 21.60 6.75
CA GLU A 296 -11.92 21.98 8.07
C GLU A 296 -11.59 20.91 9.12
N ASN A 297 -11.86 19.64 8.83
CA ASN A 297 -11.55 18.50 9.70
C ASN A 297 -10.05 18.37 9.99
N ALA A 298 -9.20 18.74 9.02
CA ALA A 298 -7.75 18.74 9.16
C ALA A 298 -7.22 19.98 9.91
N GLY A 299 -8.01 21.05 10.03
CA GLY A 299 -7.57 22.33 10.58
C GLY A 299 -6.54 23.04 9.71
N VAL A 300 -6.61 22.87 8.38
CA VAL A 300 -5.69 23.50 7.41
C VAL A 300 -6.45 24.37 6.43
N ARG A 301 -5.78 25.34 5.81
CA ARG A 301 -6.39 26.15 4.75
C ARG A 301 -6.19 25.46 3.41
N PRO A 302 -7.11 25.62 2.44
CA PRO A 302 -6.90 25.10 1.08
C PRO A 302 -5.60 25.56 0.42
N ALA A 303 -5.18 26.81 0.69
CA ALA A 303 -3.90 27.36 0.21
C ALA A 303 -2.65 26.67 0.79
N ASP A 304 -2.78 25.91 1.89
CA ASP A 304 -1.67 25.18 2.51
C ASP A 304 -1.44 23.79 1.87
N ILE A 305 -2.27 23.37 0.91
CA ILE A 305 -2.09 22.10 0.21
C ILE A 305 -1.03 22.25 -0.89
N ASP A 306 -0.01 21.39 -0.87
CA ASP A 306 1.11 21.44 -1.80
C ASP A 306 0.93 20.46 -2.97
N TYR A 307 0.27 19.32 -2.72
CA TYR A 307 0.03 18.27 -3.70
C TYR A 307 -1.37 17.67 -3.56
N ILE A 308 -2.00 17.34 -4.68
CA ILE A 308 -3.22 16.54 -4.75
C ILE A 308 -2.94 15.28 -5.56
N GLU A 309 -3.14 14.13 -4.91
CA GLU A 309 -3.37 12.87 -5.59
C GLU A 309 -4.87 12.78 -5.91
N ALA A 310 -5.21 13.11 -7.15
CA ALA A 310 -6.57 13.14 -7.64
C ALA A 310 -7.10 11.70 -7.83
N HIS A 311 -8.42 11.56 -7.95
CA HIS A 311 -8.97 10.31 -8.43
C HIS A 311 -8.57 10.09 -9.88
N GLY A 312 -8.67 11.11 -10.72
CA GLY A 312 -8.05 11.20 -12.04
C GLY A 312 -8.09 9.94 -12.88
N THR A 313 -9.28 9.59 -13.33
CA THR A 313 -9.52 8.40 -14.15
C THR A 313 -9.21 8.61 -15.63
N GLY A 314 -9.07 9.85 -16.11
CA GLY A 314 -8.85 10.10 -17.53
C GLY A 314 -10.13 10.03 -18.34
N THR A 315 -11.28 10.31 -17.70
CA THR A 315 -12.57 10.32 -18.39
C THR A 315 -12.94 11.76 -18.78
N PRO A 316 -13.58 11.95 -19.96
CA PRO A 316 -13.90 13.29 -20.45
C PRO A 316 -14.93 14.03 -19.59
N LEU A 317 -15.73 13.31 -18.79
CA LEU A 317 -16.74 13.90 -17.91
C LEU A 317 -16.23 14.14 -16.48
N ILE A 318 -15.49 13.19 -15.88
CA ILE A 318 -15.11 13.28 -14.47
C ILE A 318 -13.92 14.22 -14.30
N ASP A 319 -12.94 14.20 -15.21
CA ASP A 319 -11.74 15.02 -15.07
C ASP A 319 -12.10 16.53 -15.01
N PRO A 320 -12.94 17.10 -15.90
CA PRO A 320 -13.33 18.51 -15.79
C PRO A 320 -14.03 18.87 -14.48
N VAL A 321 -14.88 17.97 -13.96
CA VAL A 321 -15.56 18.20 -12.68
C VAL A 321 -14.56 18.18 -11.52
N GLU A 322 -13.61 17.24 -11.52
CA GLU A 322 -12.58 17.15 -10.48
C GLU A 322 -11.64 18.36 -10.51
N PHE A 323 -11.13 18.77 -11.67
CA PHE A 323 -10.26 19.95 -11.80
C PHE A 323 -10.97 21.24 -11.41
N THR A 324 -12.23 21.40 -11.80
CA THR A 324 -13.02 22.60 -11.44
C THR A 324 -13.21 22.69 -9.93
N ALA A 325 -13.68 21.61 -9.29
CA ALA A 325 -13.88 21.59 -7.84
C ALA A 325 -12.56 21.80 -7.06
N LEU A 326 -11.46 21.21 -7.53
CA LEU A 326 -10.13 21.43 -6.94
C LEU A 326 -9.69 22.88 -7.09
N GLY A 327 -9.82 23.46 -8.27
CA GLY A 327 -9.41 24.85 -8.50
C GLY A 327 -10.23 25.85 -7.72
N GLU A 328 -11.55 25.67 -7.64
CA GLU A 328 -12.45 26.51 -6.83
C GLU A 328 -11.99 26.57 -5.37
N VAL A 329 -11.75 25.40 -4.75
CA VAL A 329 -11.41 25.34 -3.33
C VAL A 329 -9.95 25.72 -3.09
N LEU A 330 -9.01 25.25 -3.91
CA LEU A 330 -7.58 25.48 -3.69
C LEU A 330 -7.13 26.90 -4.05
N ALA A 331 -7.90 27.64 -4.85
CA ALA A 331 -7.65 29.06 -5.11
C ALA A 331 -7.95 29.95 -3.89
N GLU A 332 -8.75 29.48 -2.93
CA GLU A 332 -9.14 30.25 -1.74
C GLU A 332 -7.90 30.67 -0.92
N GLY A 333 -7.49 31.93 -1.07
CA GLY A 333 -6.34 32.51 -0.35
C GLY A 333 -4.96 32.08 -0.88
N ARG A 334 -4.88 31.48 -2.07
CA ARG A 334 -3.63 31.01 -2.67
C ARG A 334 -2.96 32.11 -3.52
N PRO A 335 -1.66 32.39 -3.30
CA PRO A 335 -0.90 33.28 -4.18
C PRO A 335 -0.74 32.69 -5.59
N ALA A 336 -0.80 33.55 -6.62
CA ALA A 336 -0.71 33.13 -8.02
C ALA A 336 0.64 32.47 -8.39
N ASP A 337 1.72 32.80 -7.67
CA ASP A 337 3.06 32.22 -7.84
C ASP A 337 3.25 30.92 -7.04
N GLN A 338 2.18 30.36 -6.45
CA GLN A 338 2.22 29.20 -5.58
C GLN A 338 1.19 28.13 -5.97
N PRO A 339 1.25 27.59 -7.20
CA PRO A 339 0.32 26.56 -7.65
C PRO A 339 0.45 25.29 -6.81
N CYS A 340 -0.65 24.52 -6.76
CA CYS A 340 -0.68 23.18 -6.20
C CYS A 340 -0.39 22.16 -7.30
N PHE A 341 0.48 21.18 -7.01
CA PHE A 341 0.67 20.06 -7.93
C PHE A 341 -0.53 19.13 -7.89
N VAL A 342 -0.96 18.61 -9.03
CA VAL A 342 -2.06 17.64 -9.12
C VAL A 342 -1.72 16.51 -10.08
N GLY A 343 -1.84 15.26 -9.64
CA GLY A 343 -1.54 14.08 -10.44
C GLY A 343 -2.37 12.87 -10.05
N SER A 344 -2.21 11.77 -10.79
CA SER A 344 -2.91 10.50 -10.51
C SER A 344 -2.01 9.31 -10.81
N ILE A 345 -1.91 8.38 -9.85
CA ILE A 345 -1.19 7.11 -9.98
C ILE A 345 -1.78 6.24 -11.10
N LYS A 346 -3.07 6.44 -11.43
CA LYS A 346 -3.76 5.65 -12.45
C LYS A 346 -3.14 5.82 -13.83
N THR A 347 -2.44 6.92 -14.06
CA THR A 347 -1.67 7.15 -15.30
C THR A 347 -0.50 6.19 -15.45
N ASN A 348 0.03 5.63 -14.35
CA ASN A 348 1.11 4.64 -14.35
C ASN A 348 0.58 3.21 -14.36
N ILE A 349 -0.39 2.91 -13.50
CA ILE A 349 -0.77 1.51 -13.21
C ILE A 349 -2.18 1.14 -13.66
N GLY A 350 -2.96 2.07 -14.19
CA GLY A 350 -4.40 1.87 -14.40
C GLY A 350 -5.23 2.07 -13.12
N HIS A 351 -6.53 1.83 -13.22
CA HIS A 351 -7.49 1.99 -12.13
C HIS A 351 -7.64 0.69 -11.35
N THR A 352 -7.02 0.62 -10.17
CA THR A 352 -7.08 -0.56 -9.28
C THR A 352 -8.36 -0.67 -8.45
N GLU A 353 -9.46 -0.07 -8.93
CA GLU A 353 -10.80 -0.07 -8.32
C GLU A 353 -10.82 -0.03 -6.78
N GLY A 354 -11.16 -1.15 -6.11
CA GLY A 354 -11.22 -1.25 -4.65
C GLY A 354 -9.90 -0.91 -3.94
N ALA A 355 -8.76 -1.10 -4.61
CA ALA A 355 -7.41 -0.75 -4.14
C ALA A 355 -6.92 0.64 -4.58
N ALA A 356 -7.67 1.39 -5.39
CA ALA A 356 -7.23 2.66 -5.97
C ALA A 356 -6.85 3.70 -4.91
N GLY A 357 -7.65 3.77 -3.84
CA GLY A 357 -7.43 4.67 -2.72
C GLY A 357 -6.12 4.43 -1.97
N VAL A 358 -5.87 3.19 -1.55
CA VAL A 358 -4.64 2.86 -0.82
C VAL A 358 -3.39 2.97 -1.69
N ALA A 359 -3.48 2.64 -2.99
CA ALA A 359 -2.38 2.86 -3.94
C ALA A 359 -2.02 4.35 -4.05
N SER A 360 -3.05 5.20 -4.17
CA SER A 360 -2.93 6.67 -4.18
C SER A 360 -2.31 7.21 -2.87
N LEU A 361 -2.72 6.66 -1.72
CA LEU A 361 -2.15 7.01 -0.42
C LEU A 361 -0.66 6.62 -0.33
N ILE A 362 -0.28 5.41 -0.75
CA ILE A 362 1.11 4.94 -0.71
C ILE A 362 2.00 5.82 -1.61
N LYS A 363 1.59 6.11 -2.86
CA LYS A 363 2.29 7.07 -3.73
C LYS A 363 2.47 8.42 -3.04
N THR A 364 1.40 8.94 -2.43
CA THR A 364 1.44 10.24 -1.75
C THR A 364 2.44 10.25 -0.60
N VAL A 365 2.46 9.19 0.22
CA VAL A 365 3.45 9.03 1.29
C VAL A 365 4.88 9.01 0.72
N LEU A 366 5.13 8.26 -0.35
CA LEU A 366 6.44 8.21 -1.00
C LEU A 366 6.86 9.59 -1.54
N CYS A 367 5.95 10.32 -2.20
CA CYS A 367 6.21 11.70 -2.65
C CYS A 367 6.62 12.63 -1.48
N LEU A 368 5.96 12.51 -0.33
CA LEU A 368 6.28 13.29 0.87
C LEU A 368 7.63 12.87 1.47
N GLU A 369 7.91 11.57 1.56
CA GLU A 369 9.18 11.04 2.09
C GLU A 369 10.39 11.44 1.23
N HIS A 370 10.23 11.41 -0.10
CA HIS A 370 11.26 11.82 -1.05
C HIS A 370 11.29 13.33 -1.31
N ARG A 371 10.30 14.07 -0.78
CA ARG A 371 10.08 15.50 -1.04
C ARG A 371 10.03 15.83 -2.54
N GLN A 372 9.43 14.95 -3.33
CA GLN A 372 9.35 15.04 -4.79
C GLN A 372 7.97 14.62 -5.26
N VAL A 373 7.46 15.26 -6.32
CA VAL A 373 6.24 14.86 -7.02
C VAL A 373 6.63 14.15 -8.31
N VAL A 374 6.16 12.91 -8.45
CA VAL A 374 6.40 12.06 -9.63
C VAL A 374 5.55 12.50 -10.83
N PRO A 375 5.99 12.22 -12.07
CA PRO A 375 5.22 12.56 -13.26
C PRO A 375 3.85 11.88 -13.30
N SER A 376 2.82 12.65 -13.69
CA SER A 376 1.52 12.14 -14.13
C SER A 376 1.59 11.91 -15.65
N LEU A 377 1.46 10.65 -16.08
CA LEU A 377 1.72 10.26 -17.46
C LEU A 377 0.61 10.67 -18.41
N HIS A 378 0.94 10.59 -19.70
CA HIS A 378 0.03 10.80 -20.84
C HIS A 378 -0.57 12.20 -20.96
N PHE A 379 -0.13 13.16 -20.15
CA PHE A 379 -0.50 14.58 -20.23
C PHE A 379 0.39 15.30 -21.25
N THR A 380 -0.15 15.55 -22.44
CA THR A 380 0.51 16.17 -23.59
C THR A 380 -0.18 17.44 -24.05
N VAL A 381 -1.51 17.41 -24.16
CA VAL A 381 -2.35 18.55 -24.55
C VAL A 381 -3.41 18.70 -23.47
N PRO A 382 -3.47 19.83 -22.75
CA PRO A 382 -4.47 20.02 -21.71
C PRO A 382 -5.90 19.93 -22.28
N ASN A 383 -6.81 19.28 -21.56
CA ASN A 383 -8.20 19.13 -21.98
C ASN A 383 -8.89 20.52 -22.06
N PRO A 384 -9.45 20.93 -23.20
CA PRO A 384 -10.03 22.26 -23.38
C PRO A 384 -11.33 22.49 -22.58
N ALA A 385 -11.95 21.44 -22.05
CA ALA A 385 -13.11 21.57 -21.15
C ALA A 385 -12.72 22.03 -19.73
N ILE A 386 -11.42 22.06 -19.42
CA ILE A 386 -10.90 22.52 -18.13
C ILE A 386 -10.38 23.96 -18.29
N PRO A 387 -10.77 24.92 -17.43
CA PRO A 387 -10.35 26.31 -17.51
C PRO A 387 -8.93 26.52 -16.94
N TRP A 388 -7.91 25.87 -17.51
CA TRP A 388 -6.55 25.80 -16.97
C TRP A 388 -5.93 27.15 -16.57
N GLU A 389 -6.20 28.22 -17.32
CA GLU A 389 -5.66 29.56 -17.05
C GLU A 389 -6.20 30.18 -15.76
N GLU A 390 -7.33 29.67 -15.26
CA GLU A 390 -8.00 30.16 -14.04
C GLU A 390 -7.66 29.30 -12.81
N LEU A 391 -7.09 28.10 -13.00
CA LEU A 391 -6.84 27.15 -11.92
C LEU A 391 -5.40 27.29 -11.41
N PRO A 392 -5.17 27.41 -10.09
CA PRO A 392 -3.82 27.45 -9.53
C PRO A 392 -3.24 26.03 -9.39
N LEU A 393 -3.36 25.23 -10.46
CA LEU A 393 -3.04 23.80 -10.50
C LEU A 393 -2.01 23.52 -11.58
N VAL A 394 -1.05 22.64 -11.29
CA VAL A 394 -0.02 22.20 -12.24
C VAL A 394 0.03 20.68 -12.27
N VAL A 395 -0.10 20.09 -13.46
CA VAL A 395 0.13 18.66 -13.68
C VAL A 395 1.62 18.42 -13.91
N PRO A 396 2.33 17.72 -13.02
CA PRO A 396 3.75 17.45 -13.19
C PRO A 396 3.96 16.41 -14.30
N THR A 397 4.75 16.73 -15.32
CA THR A 397 5.10 15.80 -16.43
C THR A 397 6.51 15.21 -16.33
N ARG A 398 7.24 15.59 -15.27
CA ARG A 398 8.56 15.07 -14.89
C ARG A 398 8.65 15.04 -13.36
N LEU A 399 9.69 14.39 -12.84
CA LEU A 399 9.99 14.42 -11.41
C LEU A 399 10.35 15.84 -10.97
N GLU A 400 9.60 16.41 -10.03
CA GLU A 400 9.75 17.80 -9.56
C GLU A 400 9.92 17.82 -8.04
N PRO A 401 10.71 18.74 -7.45
CA PRO A 401 10.77 18.90 -6.00
C PRO A 401 9.43 19.45 -5.46
N LEU A 402 9.00 18.97 -4.30
CA LEU A 402 7.91 19.60 -3.57
C LEU A 402 8.32 21.02 -3.14
N PRO A 403 7.40 22.01 -3.17
CA PRO A 403 7.73 23.37 -2.77
C PRO A 403 8.23 23.44 -1.33
N ASP A 404 9.35 24.13 -1.09
CA ASP A 404 9.78 24.41 0.28
C ASP A 404 9.00 25.61 0.83
N ARG A 405 8.10 25.33 1.76
CA ARG A 405 7.23 26.32 2.43
C ARG A 405 7.65 26.62 3.86
N ALA A 406 8.85 26.18 4.29
CA ALA A 406 9.30 26.25 5.68
C ALA A 406 8.31 25.61 6.69
N ARG A 407 7.50 24.66 6.22
CA ARG A 407 6.59 23.81 6.99
C ARG A 407 6.58 22.40 6.37
N PRO A 408 6.17 21.38 7.13
CA PRO A 408 5.92 20.06 6.56
C PRO A 408 4.96 20.15 5.38
N ALA A 409 5.26 19.42 4.30
CA ALA A 409 4.41 19.37 3.12
C ALA A 409 3.05 18.73 3.45
N ILE A 410 1.99 19.22 2.82
CA ILE A 410 0.62 18.73 3.02
C ILE A 410 0.05 18.31 1.67
N ALA A 411 -0.54 17.11 1.63
CA ALA A 411 -1.16 16.56 0.44
C ALA A 411 -2.61 16.15 0.70
N GLY A 412 -3.45 16.31 -0.32
CA GLY A 412 -4.81 15.76 -0.37
C GLY A 412 -4.87 14.52 -1.24
N ILE A 413 -5.73 13.56 -0.89
CA ILE A 413 -5.98 12.36 -1.70
C ILE A 413 -7.48 12.21 -1.91
N SER A 414 -7.93 12.22 -3.17
CA SER A 414 -9.33 12.09 -3.55
C SER A 414 -9.66 10.69 -4.06
N GLY A 415 -10.84 10.19 -3.72
CA GLY A 415 -11.42 9.00 -4.34
C GLY A 415 -12.92 9.14 -4.47
N GLN A 416 -13.44 8.91 -5.69
CA GLN A 416 -14.88 8.90 -5.94
C GLN A 416 -15.32 7.53 -6.44
N GLY A 417 -16.37 7.01 -5.84
CA GLY A 417 -17.00 5.77 -6.26
C GLY A 417 -18.08 6.04 -7.30
N ILE A 418 -18.28 5.11 -8.23
CA ILE A 418 -19.38 5.18 -9.21
C ILE A 418 -20.78 5.22 -8.57
N SER A 419 -20.87 4.86 -7.28
CA SER A 419 -22.06 4.99 -6.43
C SER A 419 -22.23 6.39 -5.80
N ALA A 420 -21.53 7.40 -6.33
CA ALA A 420 -21.49 8.78 -5.84
C ALA A 420 -20.86 8.97 -4.46
N VAL A 421 -20.21 7.93 -3.88
CA VAL A 421 -19.51 8.05 -2.59
C VAL A 421 -18.14 8.67 -2.78
N ASN A 422 -17.94 9.85 -2.22
CA ASN A 422 -16.70 10.61 -2.32
C ASN A 422 -15.94 10.55 -1.00
N THR A 423 -14.61 10.48 -1.08
CA THR A 423 -13.73 10.52 0.08
C THR A 423 -12.52 11.38 -0.21
N HIS A 424 -12.11 12.18 0.78
CA HIS A 424 -10.88 12.94 0.71
C HIS A 424 -10.08 12.78 2.01
N LEU A 425 -8.80 12.45 1.90
CA LEU A 425 -7.85 12.37 3.00
C LEU A 425 -6.88 13.56 2.94
N VAL A 426 -6.48 14.08 4.10
CA VAL A 426 -5.43 15.10 4.22
C VAL A 426 -4.27 14.51 5.00
N VAL A 427 -3.12 14.42 4.35
CA VAL A 427 -1.89 13.82 4.85
C VAL A 427 -0.81 14.87 4.93
N ARG A 428 0.00 14.82 5.99
CA ARG A 428 1.15 15.68 6.20
C ARG A 428 2.41 14.84 6.28
N GLU A 429 3.50 15.39 5.74
CA GLU A 429 4.86 14.89 5.93
C GLU A 429 5.15 14.67 7.42
N ALA A 430 5.83 13.56 7.75
CA ALA A 430 6.24 13.27 9.10
C ALA A 430 7.17 14.36 9.64
N ASP A 431 7.05 14.69 10.93
CA ASP A 431 7.99 15.63 11.55
C ASP A 431 9.41 15.04 11.47
N PRO A 432 10.44 15.85 11.12
CA PRO A 432 11.81 15.38 11.13
C PRO A 432 12.10 14.71 12.46
N VAL A 433 12.66 13.50 12.42
CA VAL A 433 13.11 12.82 13.64
C VAL A 433 14.18 13.71 14.25
N SER A 434 13.79 14.48 15.28
CA SER A 434 14.73 15.31 16.01
C SER A 434 15.88 14.40 16.44
N PRO A 435 17.15 14.76 16.24
CA PRO A 435 18.26 14.03 16.82
C PRO A 435 18.25 14.20 18.34
N GLY A 436 17.27 13.59 19.02
CA GLY A 436 17.01 13.70 20.44
C GLY A 436 17.39 12.40 21.16
N ARG A 437 18.45 12.50 21.96
CA ARG A 437 18.87 11.67 23.10
C ARG A 437 18.80 10.14 22.95
N SER A 438 19.93 9.57 22.52
CA SER A 438 20.66 8.66 23.41
C SER A 438 22.12 9.11 23.39
N GLU A 439 22.53 9.89 24.40
CA GLU A 439 23.93 10.26 24.67
C GLU A 439 24.73 9.09 25.24
N VAL A 440 24.07 7.95 25.51
CA VAL A 440 24.74 6.67 25.78
C VAL A 440 24.69 5.82 24.51
N ARG A 441 25.33 6.33 23.45
CA ARG A 441 25.60 5.50 22.27
C ARG A 441 26.50 4.35 22.70
N SER A 442 26.07 3.13 22.38
CA SER A 442 26.87 1.93 22.58
C SER A 442 28.23 2.10 21.88
N THR A 443 29.30 2.29 22.65
CA THR A 443 30.71 2.27 22.20
C THR A 443 31.18 0.87 21.83
N ARG A 444 30.26 -0.08 21.60
CA ARG A 444 30.60 -1.46 21.29
C ARG A 444 31.12 -1.53 19.86
N ASN A 445 32.34 -2.02 19.72
CA ASN A 445 32.96 -2.30 18.42
C ASN A 445 32.35 -3.52 17.71
N ARG A 446 31.46 -4.29 18.34
CA ARG A 446 30.85 -5.52 17.80
C ARG A 446 29.32 -5.48 17.86
N HIS A 447 28.68 -5.96 16.80
CA HIS A 447 27.23 -6.03 16.61
C HIS A 447 26.78 -7.46 16.37
N LEU A 448 25.61 -7.83 16.90
CA LEU A 448 24.98 -9.15 16.74
C LEU A 448 23.76 -9.05 15.85
N LEU A 449 23.84 -9.60 14.65
CA LEU A 449 22.71 -9.73 13.72
C LEU A 449 22.00 -11.06 13.97
N LEU A 450 20.68 -11.01 14.13
CA LEU A 450 19.83 -12.18 14.32
C LEU A 450 18.87 -12.30 13.13
N LEU A 451 18.92 -13.44 12.45
CA LEU A 451 18.02 -13.76 11.34
C LEU A 451 17.26 -15.05 11.63
N SER A 452 16.04 -15.14 11.13
CA SER A 452 15.27 -16.38 11.22
C SER A 452 14.27 -16.54 10.09
N ALA A 453 13.96 -17.78 9.74
CA ALA A 453 12.89 -18.11 8.80
C ALA A 453 12.18 -19.41 9.19
N ARG A 454 11.02 -19.69 8.55
CA ARG A 454 10.27 -20.93 8.81
C ARG A 454 10.88 -22.17 8.18
N THR A 455 11.70 -22.01 7.14
CA THR A 455 12.37 -23.13 6.47
C THR A 455 13.86 -22.83 6.26
N PRO A 456 14.71 -23.85 6.07
CA PRO A 456 16.12 -23.64 5.72
C PRO A 456 16.31 -22.87 4.40
N ALA A 457 15.45 -23.14 3.40
CA ALA A 457 15.49 -22.47 2.11
C ALA A 457 15.21 -20.96 2.25
N ALA A 458 14.16 -20.61 2.99
CA ALA A 458 13.83 -19.22 3.29
C ALA A 458 14.96 -18.53 4.09
N LEU A 459 15.62 -19.23 5.03
CA LEU A 459 16.74 -18.64 5.76
C LEU A 459 17.92 -18.32 4.83
N ASN A 460 18.25 -19.21 3.90
CA ASN A 460 19.31 -18.99 2.92
C ASN A 460 19.01 -17.81 1.98
N GLU A 461 17.77 -17.68 1.52
CA GLU A 461 17.35 -16.54 0.71
C GLU A 461 17.38 -15.23 1.51
N LEU A 462 16.94 -15.27 2.78
CA LEU A 462 17.01 -14.11 3.67
C LEU A 462 18.47 -13.66 3.87
N VAL A 463 19.39 -14.61 4.05
CA VAL A 463 20.82 -14.33 4.13
C VAL A 463 21.31 -13.64 2.86
N ALA A 464 20.93 -14.12 1.67
CA ALA A 464 21.29 -13.49 0.40
C ALA A 464 20.73 -12.05 0.28
N ARG A 465 19.49 -11.82 0.71
CA ARG A 465 18.90 -10.47 0.77
C ARG A 465 19.66 -9.55 1.71
N TYR A 466 20.08 -10.04 2.88
CA TYR A 466 20.90 -9.27 3.81
C TYR A 466 22.32 -9.00 3.29
N VAL A 467 22.92 -9.94 2.55
CA VAL A 467 24.19 -9.73 1.85
C VAL A 467 24.06 -8.59 0.84
N GLY A 468 23.02 -8.57 0.01
CA GLY A 468 22.76 -7.45 -0.91
C GLY A 468 22.48 -6.13 -0.18
N TYR A 469 21.69 -6.16 0.89
CA TYR A 469 21.32 -4.99 1.69
C TYR A 469 22.51 -4.35 2.42
N LEU A 470 23.44 -5.15 2.96
CA LEU A 470 24.63 -4.68 3.69
C LEU A 470 25.86 -4.53 2.77
N GLY A 471 25.83 -5.13 1.59
CA GLY A 471 26.92 -5.16 0.61
C GLY A 471 27.23 -3.79 0.00
N PRO A 472 28.31 -3.68 -0.79
CA PRO A 472 28.63 -2.45 -1.51
C PRO A 472 27.46 -1.97 -2.38
N GLY A 473 27.06 -0.70 -2.23
CA GLY A 473 25.90 -0.14 -2.92
C GLY A 473 24.53 -0.52 -2.32
N GLY A 474 24.49 -1.41 -1.33
CA GLY A 474 23.26 -1.80 -0.63
C GLY A 474 22.67 -0.65 0.18
N VAL A 475 21.33 -0.51 0.13
CA VAL A 475 20.60 0.57 0.82
C VAL A 475 20.74 0.53 2.34
N GLY A 476 21.16 -0.60 2.92
CA GLY A 476 21.42 -0.72 4.36
C GLY A 476 22.60 0.11 4.83
N ARG A 477 23.56 0.45 3.97
CA ARG A 477 24.74 1.25 4.33
C ARG A 477 24.43 2.68 4.74
N LYS A 478 23.22 3.18 4.44
CA LYS A 478 22.76 4.50 4.93
C LYS A 478 22.42 4.48 6.42
N HIS A 479 22.37 3.31 7.04
CA HIS A 479 22.02 3.10 8.43
C HIS A 479 23.23 2.61 9.24
N GLU A 480 23.24 2.97 10.52
CA GLU A 480 24.22 2.44 11.46
C GLU A 480 23.99 0.93 11.67
N LEU A 481 25.07 0.14 11.70
CA LEU A 481 24.97 -1.31 11.87
C LEU A 481 24.28 -1.70 13.21
N ALA A 482 24.44 -0.87 14.23
CA ALA A 482 23.76 -1.04 15.52
C ALA A 482 22.23 -0.98 15.38
N ASP A 483 21.71 -0.05 14.58
CA ASP A 483 20.27 0.16 14.37
C ASP A 483 19.68 -0.99 13.53
N ILE A 484 20.44 -1.49 12.54
CA ILE A 484 20.08 -2.68 11.75
C ILE A 484 19.95 -3.90 12.66
N CYS A 485 20.97 -4.17 13.47
CA CYS A 485 20.98 -5.32 14.39
C CYS A 485 19.89 -5.19 15.47
N PHE A 486 19.66 -3.99 15.99
CA PHE A 486 18.55 -3.72 16.91
C PHE A 486 17.21 -4.03 16.25
N SER A 487 16.99 -3.54 15.04
CA SER A 487 15.76 -3.73 14.29
C SER A 487 15.53 -5.23 14.00
N ALA A 488 16.57 -5.94 13.56
CA ALA A 488 16.47 -7.36 13.24
C ALA A 488 16.12 -8.21 14.48
N ALA A 489 16.54 -7.77 15.66
CA ALA A 489 16.31 -8.51 16.90
C ALA A 489 15.08 -8.12 17.71
N LYS A 490 14.54 -6.90 17.50
CA LYS A 490 13.42 -6.36 18.31
C LYS A 490 12.19 -5.99 17.49
N ARG A 491 12.35 -5.83 16.17
CA ARG A 491 11.34 -5.32 15.24
C ARG A 491 11.03 -6.35 14.14
N ARG A 492 11.37 -7.62 14.38
CA ARG A 492 11.05 -8.77 13.52
C ARG A 492 10.55 -9.94 14.37
N HIS A 493 9.66 -10.73 13.77
CA HIS A 493 9.24 -11.99 14.33
C HIS A 493 10.37 -13.03 14.21
N HIS A 494 10.50 -13.91 15.21
CA HIS A 494 11.58 -14.90 15.24
C HIS A 494 11.08 -16.34 15.09
N HIS A 495 11.45 -16.95 13.96
CA HIS A 495 11.05 -18.30 13.56
C HIS A 495 12.00 -19.41 14.08
N LEU A 496 11.74 -20.65 13.66
CA LEU A 496 12.45 -21.86 14.12
C LEU A 496 13.89 -21.97 13.58
N HIS A 497 14.12 -21.70 12.29
CA HIS A 497 15.46 -21.74 11.72
C HIS A 497 16.13 -20.41 11.96
N ARG A 498 17.25 -20.42 12.70
CA ARG A 498 17.88 -19.22 13.24
C ARG A 498 19.35 -19.15 12.86
N LEU A 499 19.82 -17.93 12.59
CA LEU A 499 21.20 -17.60 12.34
C LEU A 499 21.59 -16.40 13.22
N ALA A 500 22.78 -16.44 13.80
CA ALA A 500 23.36 -15.37 14.58
C ALA A 500 24.76 -15.06 14.08
N VAL A 501 25.02 -13.79 13.73
CA VAL A 501 26.32 -13.34 13.20
C VAL A 501 26.83 -12.17 14.02
N ILE A 502 28.10 -12.23 14.44
CA ILE A 502 28.76 -11.15 15.18
C ILE A 502 29.82 -10.51 14.30
N ALA A 503 29.78 -9.20 14.07
CA ALA A 503 30.79 -8.49 13.28
C ALA A 503 30.97 -7.03 13.75
N GLU A 504 32.05 -6.39 13.31
CA GLU A 504 32.41 -5.02 13.69
C GLU A 504 32.02 -3.98 12.64
N SER A 505 31.69 -4.43 11.43
CA SER A 505 31.39 -3.57 10.28
C SER A 505 30.42 -4.25 9.32
N HIS A 506 29.85 -3.46 8.40
CA HIS A 506 29.02 -3.96 7.31
C HIS A 506 29.76 -5.03 6.49
N ASP A 507 31.01 -4.76 6.10
CA ASP A 507 31.83 -5.70 5.31
C ASP A 507 32.13 -6.99 6.09
N GLY A 508 32.43 -6.87 7.38
CA GLY A 508 32.63 -8.04 8.24
C GLY A 508 31.36 -8.86 8.43
N MET A 509 30.19 -8.22 8.44
CA MET A 509 28.90 -8.90 8.51
C MET A 509 28.62 -9.68 7.22
N VAL A 510 28.82 -9.05 6.06
CA VAL A 510 28.67 -9.68 4.74
C VAL A 510 29.57 -10.90 4.59
N ALA A 511 30.87 -10.76 4.89
CA ALA A 511 31.83 -11.87 4.77
C ALA A 511 31.43 -13.08 5.64
N LYS A 512 30.87 -12.84 6.83
CA LYS A 512 30.40 -13.93 7.72
C LYS A 512 29.08 -14.56 7.27
N LEU A 513 28.18 -13.76 6.69
CA LEU A 513 26.93 -14.26 6.10
C LEU A 513 27.22 -15.16 4.88
N GLU A 514 28.16 -14.78 4.02
CA GLU A 514 28.58 -15.58 2.87
C GLU A 514 29.37 -16.84 3.27
N GLY A 515 30.20 -16.73 4.31
CA GLY A 515 31.07 -17.83 4.78
C GLY A 515 30.37 -18.90 5.63
N GLY A 516 29.04 -18.86 5.81
CA GLY A 516 28.29 -19.87 6.58
C GLY A 516 28.47 -19.79 8.11
N GLY A 517 28.97 -18.66 8.63
CA GLY A 517 28.96 -18.30 10.05
C GLY A 517 29.45 -19.36 11.06
N SER A 518 30.76 -19.60 11.13
CA SER A 518 31.41 -19.92 12.41
C SER A 518 32.74 -19.22 12.49
N THR A 519 32.85 -18.17 13.32
CA THR A 519 34.14 -17.66 13.77
C THR A 519 34.45 -18.27 15.13
N ALA A 520 35.57 -18.99 15.20
CA ALA A 520 36.14 -19.49 16.45
C ALA A 520 36.25 -18.35 17.51
N PRO A 521 36.01 -18.65 18.80
CA PRO A 521 35.82 -17.62 19.81
C PRO A 521 37.14 -16.97 20.25
N GLU A 522 37.17 -15.64 20.27
CA GLU A 522 37.82 -14.89 21.35
C GLU A 522 36.72 -14.24 22.23
N PRO A 523 36.90 -14.21 23.56
CA PRO A 523 35.79 -14.07 24.50
C PRO A 523 35.36 -12.61 24.67
N ASP A 524 34.45 -12.13 23.83
CA ASP A 524 33.37 -11.30 24.35
C ASP A 524 32.23 -12.23 24.76
N SER A 525 32.35 -12.74 26.00
CA SER A 525 31.54 -13.84 26.54
C SER A 525 30.04 -13.56 26.46
N ARG A 526 29.64 -12.28 26.41
CA ARG A 526 28.23 -11.89 26.43
C ARG A 526 27.54 -12.00 25.07
N LEU A 527 28.16 -11.50 24.00
CA LEU A 527 27.55 -11.57 22.65
C LEU A 527 27.44 -13.02 22.16
N MET A 528 28.47 -13.82 22.43
CA MET A 528 28.45 -15.26 22.14
C MET A 528 27.35 -15.98 22.93
N PHE A 529 27.23 -15.70 24.24
CA PHE A 529 26.16 -16.26 25.05
C PHE A 529 24.76 -15.89 24.53
N LEU A 530 24.56 -14.63 24.09
CA LEU A 530 23.29 -14.20 23.51
C LEU A 530 23.01 -14.89 22.17
N ALA A 531 24.02 -15.05 21.32
CA ALA A 531 23.92 -15.79 20.06
C ALA A 531 23.57 -17.26 20.30
N GLU A 532 24.27 -17.96 21.19
CA GLU A 532 23.98 -19.36 21.55
C GLU A 532 22.56 -19.53 22.09
N ARG A 533 22.12 -18.62 22.98
CA ARG A 533 20.74 -18.63 23.48
C ARG A 533 19.71 -18.47 22.36
N TYR A 534 19.97 -17.57 21.42
CA TYR A 534 19.10 -17.37 20.27
C TYR A 534 18.98 -18.65 19.43
N LEU A 535 20.12 -19.28 19.11
CA LEU A 535 20.19 -20.52 18.35
C LEU A 535 19.48 -21.68 19.06
N MET A 536 19.45 -21.69 20.39
CA MET A 536 18.67 -22.64 21.21
C MET A 536 17.16 -22.32 21.27
N GLY A 537 16.65 -21.40 20.45
CA GLY A 537 15.23 -21.04 20.43
C GLY A 537 14.80 -20.04 21.50
N ARG A 538 15.72 -19.57 22.36
CA ARG A 538 15.38 -18.66 23.48
C ARG A 538 15.26 -17.21 23.00
N SER A 539 14.48 -16.42 23.72
CA SER A 539 14.48 -14.96 23.55
C SER A 539 15.83 -14.37 23.99
N VAL A 540 16.25 -13.33 23.28
CA VAL A 540 17.48 -12.59 23.55
C VAL A 540 17.14 -11.29 24.24
N GLU A 541 17.49 -11.21 25.52
CA GLU A 541 17.46 -9.98 26.31
C GLU A 541 18.89 -9.67 26.74
N TRP A 542 19.31 -8.41 26.56
CA TRP A 542 20.51 -7.93 27.22
C TRP A 542 20.19 -7.88 28.72
N GLY A 543 20.56 -8.90 29.49
CA GLY A 543 20.34 -8.91 30.94
C GLY A 543 20.91 -7.67 31.66
N ASN A 544 20.53 -7.46 32.92
CA ASN A 544 20.96 -6.35 33.79
C ASN A 544 20.39 -4.95 33.44
N GLY A 545 19.19 -4.87 32.86
CA GLY A 545 18.50 -3.59 32.64
C GLY A 545 19.11 -2.71 31.54
N GLN A 546 20.14 -3.17 30.83
CA GLN A 546 20.60 -2.55 29.59
C GLN A 546 19.64 -2.94 28.47
N ARG A 547 18.97 -1.98 27.85
CA ARG A 547 18.12 -2.26 26.68
C ARG A 547 19.01 -2.51 25.45
N TRP A 548 18.57 -3.39 24.55
CA TRP A 548 19.03 -3.29 23.16
C TRP A 548 18.45 -1.96 22.68
N GLU A 549 19.28 -0.94 22.58
CA GLU A 549 18.84 0.38 22.15
C GLU A 549 19.34 0.60 20.73
N GLY A 550 18.43 1.09 19.89
CA GLY A 550 18.67 1.45 18.51
C GLY A 550 17.44 2.14 17.98
N ARG A 551 17.61 2.83 16.86
CA ARG A 551 16.48 3.36 16.07
C ARG A 551 16.00 2.27 15.14
N TYR A 552 14.68 2.19 14.96
CA TYR A 552 14.16 1.29 13.95
C TYR A 552 14.60 1.78 12.57
N VAL A 553 15.11 0.86 11.75
CA VAL A 553 15.43 1.07 10.35
C VAL A 553 14.78 -0.02 9.50
N PRO A 554 14.38 0.29 8.24
CA PRO A 554 13.81 -0.71 7.34
C PRO A 554 14.79 -1.84 7.06
N LEU A 555 14.32 -3.07 7.02
CA LEU A 555 15.11 -4.27 6.75
C LEU A 555 14.49 -5.06 5.59
N PRO A 556 15.25 -5.93 4.92
CA PRO A 556 14.70 -6.85 3.93
C PRO A 556 13.47 -7.61 4.45
N THR A 557 12.47 -7.78 3.58
CA THR A 557 11.24 -8.52 3.86
C THR A 557 11.44 -10.02 3.81
N TYR A 558 10.51 -10.76 4.41
CA TYR A 558 10.52 -12.22 4.42
C TYR A 558 10.56 -12.84 3.00
N PRO A 559 11.41 -13.85 2.74
CA PRO A 559 11.49 -14.55 1.47
C PRO A 559 10.45 -15.69 1.37
N TRP A 560 9.28 -15.36 0.83
CA TRP A 560 8.17 -16.28 0.62
C TRP A 560 8.54 -17.51 -0.21
N GLN A 561 8.15 -18.70 0.25
CA GLN A 561 8.38 -19.97 -0.46
C GLN A 561 7.15 -20.34 -1.30
N ASN A 562 6.78 -19.42 -2.20
CA ASN A 562 5.52 -19.49 -2.90
C ASN A 562 5.40 -20.71 -3.83
N ARG A 563 4.21 -21.32 -3.84
CA ARG A 563 3.79 -22.35 -4.80
C ARG A 563 2.52 -21.90 -5.52
N SER A 564 2.30 -22.46 -6.72
CA SER A 564 1.07 -22.20 -7.47
C SER A 564 -0.12 -22.87 -6.78
N HIS A 565 -1.18 -22.10 -6.61
CA HIS A 565 -2.46 -22.48 -6.03
C HIS A 565 -3.59 -21.92 -6.89
N TRP A 566 -4.42 -22.80 -7.43
CA TRP A 566 -5.55 -22.41 -8.25
C TRP A 566 -6.64 -23.46 -8.17
N LEU A 567 -7.89 -23.02 -8.28
CA LEU A 567 -9.02 -23.92 -8.26
C LEU A 567 -8.86 -24.99 -9.37
N THR A 568 -8.99 -26.26 -9.02
CA THR A 568 -8.81 -27.41 -9.95
C THR A 568 -9.87 -27.45 -11.06
N GLY A 569 -9.48 -27.65 -12.32
CA GLY A 569 -10.45 -27.81 -13.43
C GLY A 569 -11.06 -26.53 -14.01
N VAL A 570 -10.56 -25.34 -13.62
CA VAL A 570 -10.66 -24.12 -14.44
C VAL A 570 -9.34 -24.02 -15.17
N GLY A 571 -9.37 -24.20 -16.49
CA GLY A 571 -8.19 -24.08 -17.32
C GLY A 571 -7.58 -22.70 -17.17
N ARG A 572 -6.28 -22.67 -16.87
CA ARG A 572 -5.36 -21.55 -17.16
C ARG A 572 -4.47 -21.85 -18.37
N ASP A 573 -4.66 -23.02 -18.98
CA ASP A 573 -3.91 -23.55 -20.14
C ASP A 573 -4.74 -23.48 -21.43
#